data_AF-A0A835HQP7-F1
#
_entry.id   AF-A0A835HQP7-F1
#
_cell.length_a   1.000
_cell.length_b   1.000
_cell.length_c   1.000
_cell.angle_alpha   90.00
_cell.angle_beta   90.00
_cell.angle_gamma   90.00
#
_symmetry.space_group_name_H-M   'P 1'
#
loop_
_entity.id
_entity.type
_entity.pdbx_description
1 polymer ?
#
loop_
_entity_poly.entity_id
_entity_poly.type
_entity_poly.pdbx_seq_one_letter_code
_entity_poly.pdbx_strand_id
1 'polypeptide(L)'
;MEAPVGVYPTIFGHEAIGVVESVGDYVEEVKEGDRVVPSFLANCNECIDCKSEKSNMCAKFQFRIGAGMLRDGTSRFIDSNGKREMSRISNY
;
A
#
# COMPACT_ATOMS: atom_id res chain seq x y z
N MET A 1 19.66 19.17 -9.72
CA MET A 1 18.40 18.54 -9.29
C MET A 1 18.74 17.08 -9.08
N GLU A 2 18.83 16.62 -7.84
CA GLU A 2 19.12 15.20 -7.57
C GLU A 2 17.88 14.38 -7.92
N ALA A 3 18.10 13.24 -8.58
CA ALA A 3 17.02 12.31 -8.88
C ALA A 3 16.45 11.74 -7.56
N PRO A 4 15.14 11.46 -7.49
CA PRO A 4 14.55 10.83 -6.31
C PRO A 4 15.28 9.52 -6.00
N VAL A 5 15.53 9.26 -4.71
CA VAL A 5 16.15 8.01 -4.26
C VAL A 5 15.17 6.87 -4.55
N GLY A 6 15.46 6.08 -5.57
CA GLY A 6 14.73 4.83 -5.84
C GLY A 6 15.06 3.80 -4.76
N VAL A 7 14.02 3.19 -4.19
CA VAL A 7 14.18 1.99 -3.35
C VAL A 7 14.20 0.80 -4.29
N TYR A 8 15.15 -0.12 -4.11
CA TYR A 8 15.25 -1.35 -4.91
C TYR A 8 15.67 -2.51 -4.01
N PRO A 9 15.25 -3.76 -4.32
CA PRO A 9 14.40 -4.18 -5.44
C PRO A 9 12.90 -3.84 -5.23
N THR A 10 12.17 -3.66 -6.34
CA THR A 10 10.80 -3.14 -6.34
C THR A 10 9.94 -3.77 -7.43
N ILE A 11 8.72 -4.17 -7.06
CA ILE A 11 7.64 -4.48 -8.02
C ILE A 11 6.92 -3.16 -8.31
N PHE A 12 6.75 -2.76 -9.57
CA PHE A 12 6.03 -1.53 -9.92
C PHE A 12 4.54 -1.78 -10.18
N GLY A 13 3.73 -0.72 -10.13
CA GLY A 13 2.35 -0.72 -10.63
C GLY A 13 1.33 -0.20 -9.62
N HIS A 14 0.88 1.05 -9.77
CA HIS A 14 -0.01 1.70 -8.82
C HIS A 14 -1.43 1.94 -9.33
N GLU A 15 -1.67 1.59 -10.59
CA GLU A 15 -2.95 1.75 -11.26
C GLU A 15 -3.41 0.36 -11.72
N ALA A 16 -4.43 -0.18 -11.06
CA ALA A 16 -4.93 -1.52 -11.35
C ALA A 16 -6.41 -1.65 -10.94
N ILE A 17 -7.02 -2.73 -11.41
CA ILE A 17 -8.28 -3.27 -10.90
C ILE A 17 -8.10 -4.77 -10.74
N GLY A 18 -8.77 -5.37 -9.75
CA GLY A 18 -8.69 -6.80 -9.51
C GLY A 18 -9.98 -7.36 -8.91
N VAL A 19 -9.94 -8.65 -8.64
CA VAL A 19 -10.95 -9.37 -7.86
C VAL A 19 -10.27 -9.87 -6.60
N VAL A 20 -10.92 -9.70 -5.44
CA VAL A 20 -10.42 -10.19 -4.16
C VAL A 20 -10.37 -11.72 -4.20
N GLU A 21 -9.19 -12.29 -4.02
CA GLU A 21 -8.98 -13.75 -3.93
C GLU A 21 -9.18 -14.26 -2.51
N SER A 22 -8.68 -13.53 -1.50
CA SER A 22 -8.86 -13.85 -0.09
C SER A 22 -8.69 -12.61 0.78
N VAL A 23 -9.15 -12.68 2.04
CA VAL A 23 -9.00 -11.62 3.04
C VAL A 23 -8.41 -12.18 4.33
N GLY A 24 -7.68 -11.34 5.06
CA GLY A 24 -7.16 -11.70 6.39
C GLY A 24 -8.19 -11.53 7.49
N ASP A 25 -7.83 -11.94 8.70
CA ASP A 25 -8.68 -11.76 9.88
C ASP A 25 -9.04 -10.28 10.08
N TYR A 26 -10.26 -10.04 10.57
CA TYR A 26 -10.81 -8.72 10.90
C TYR A 26 -11.02 -7.76 9.71
N VAL A 27 -10.92 -8.22 8.46
CA VAL A 27 -11.36 -7.44 7.29
C VAL A 27 -12.89 -7.51 7.19
N GLU A 28 -13.55 -6.36 7.17
CA GLU A 28 -15.01 -6.26 7.13
C GLU A 28 -15.53 -5.53 5.88
N GLU A 29 -14.69 -4.72 5.21
CA GLU A 29 -15.14 -3.84 4.13
C GLU A 29 -15.19 -4.48 2.74
N VAL A 30 -14.53 -5.63 2.55
CA VAL A 30 -14.48 -6.39 1.28
C VAL A 30 -14.49 -7.89 1.55
N LYS A 31 -14.91 -8.67 0.56
CA LYS A 31 -14.89 -10.15 0.61
C LYS A 31 -14.40 -10.77 -0.69
N GLU A 32 -14.09 -12.05 -0.66
CA GLU A 32 -13.74 -12.84 -1.85
C GLU A 32 -14.77 -12.63 -2.98
N GLY A 33 -14.27 -12.43 -4.20
CA GLY A 33 -15.08 -12.20 -5.40
C GLY A 33 -15.45 -10.73 -5.66
N ASP A 34 -15.26 -9.83 -4.69
CA ASP A 34 -15.50 -8.40 -4.91
C ASP A 34 -14.50 -7.83 -5.92
N ARG A 35 -14.98 -6.95 -6.80
CA ARG A 35 -14.13 -6.16 -7.69
C ARG A 35 -13.60 -4.95 -6.94
N VAL A 36 -12.28 -4.76 -6.96
CA VAL A 36 -11.61 -3.73 -6.16
C VAL A 36 -10.59 -2.95 -6.99
N VAL A 37 -10.42 -1.68 -6.63
CA VAL A 37 -9.34 -0.82 -7.11
C VAL A 37 -8.39 -0.58 -5.91
N PRO A 38 -7.13 -1.01 -5.96
CA PRO A 38 -6.16 -0.68 -4.93
C PRO A 38 -5.90 0.83 -4.91
N SER A 39 -5.98 1.42 -3.72
CA SER A 39 -5.62 2.83 -3.51
C SER A 39 -4.22 2.92 -2.89
N PHE A 40 -3.34 3.71 -3.53
CA PHE A 40 -2.01 3.98 -2.98
C PHE A 40 -2.02 4.98 -1.82
N LEU A 41 -3.05 5.82 -1.74
CA LEU A 41 -3.31 6.68 -0.61
C LEU A 41 -4.15 5.93 0.41
N ALA A 42 -3.69 5.93 1.66
CA ALA A 42 -4.43 5.32 2.75
C ALA A 42 -5.66 6.17 3.12
N ASN A 43 -6.71 5.51 3.57
CA ASN A 43 -7.88 6.15 4.15
C ASN A 43 -8.28 5.35 5.41
N CYS A 44 -7.92 5.85 6.58
CA CYS A 44 -8.11 5.12 7.84
C CYS A 44 -9.45 5.41 8.52
N ASN A 45 -10.30 6.28 7.96
CA ASN A 45 -11.60 6.74 8.49
C ASN A 45 -11.62 7.39 9.90
N GLU A 46 -10.49 7.37 10.63
CA GLU A 46 -10.44 7.78 12.03
C GLU A 46 -9.74 9.12 12.26
N CYS A 47 -8.70 9.43 11.48
CA CYS A 47 -7.84 10.59 11.69
C CYS A 47 -8.51 11.90 11.23
N ILE A 48 -8.00 13.03 11.72
CA ILE A 48 -8.55 14.36 11.43
C ILE A 48 -8.65 14.63 9.92
N ASP A 49 -7.66 14.21 9.15
CA ASP A 49 -7.64 14.40 7.71
C ASP A 49 -8.64 13.51 6.98
N CYS A 50 -8.81 12.25 7.40
CA CYS A 50 -9.81 11.37 6.79
C CYS A 50 -11.26 11.78 7.11
N LYS A 51 -11.47 12.51 8.22
CA LYS A 51 -12.79 13.06 8.60
C LYS A 51 -13.03 14.46 8.03
N SER A 52 -12.02 15.06 7.40
CA SER A 52 -12.10 16.39 6.82
C SER A 52 -12.68 16.32 5.41
N GLU A 53 -13.56 17.26 5.07
CA GLU A 53 -14.04 17.43 3.69
C GLU A 53 -12.99 18.06 2.75
N LYS A 54 -11.85 18.49 3.30
CA LYS A 54 -10.82 19.24 2.56
C LYS A 54 -9.55 18.45 2.28
N SER A 55 -9.41 17.25 2.86
CA SER A 55 -8.19 16.45 2.76
C SER A 55 -8.51 15.02 2.36
N ASN A 56 -7.63 14.45 1.54
CA ASN A 56 -7.59 13.02 1.22
C ASN A 56 -6.27 12.37 1.66
N MET A 57 -5.42 13.12 2.37
CA MET A 57 -4.10 12.67 2.79
C MET A 57 -4.15 12.20 4.24
N CYS A 58 -4.21 10.88 4.45
CA CYS A 58 -4.31 10.31 5.80
C CYS A 58 -3.10 10.67 6.69
N ALA A 59 -3.35 11.32 7.82
CA ALA A 59 -2.32 11.62 8.82
C ALA A 59 -1.74 10.38 9.51
N LYS A 60 -2.54 9.31 9.68
CA LYS A 60 -2.12 8.08 10.39
C LYS A 60 -1.17 7.24 9.53
N PHE A 61 -1.42 7.18 8.23
CA PHE A 61 -0.71 6.35 7.28
C PHE A 61 -0.28 7.20 6.09
N GLN A 62 0.66 8.11 6.34
CA GLN A 62 1.17 9.02 5.32
C GLN A 62 1.91 8.28 4.22
N PHE A 63 1.74 8.75 2.99
CA PHE A 63 2.51 8.26 1.86
C PHE A 63 4.00 8.54 2.09
N ARG A 64 4.82 7.50 1.95
CA ARG A 64 6.28 7.58 2.00
C ARG A 64 6.89 6.61 0.99
N ILE A 65 7.97 7.03 0.34
CA ILE A 65 8.80 6.14 -0.49
C ILE A 65 9.72 5.37 0.47
N GLY A 66 9.66 4.04 0.46
CA GLY A 66 10.38 3.20 1.42
C GLY A 66 10.15 1.70 1.22
N ALA A 67 11.00 0.89 1.84
CA ALA A 67 10.84 -0.56 1.85
C ALA A 67 9.70 -1.01 2.77
N GLY A 68 9.09 -2.15 2.45
CA GLY A 68 8.03 -2.77 3.24
C GLY A 68 6.64 -2.13 3.13
N MET A 69 5.67 -2.77 3.78
CA MET A 69 4.28 -2.32 3.85
C MET A 69 4.13 -1.20 4.88
N LEU A 70 3.20 -0.27 4.63
CA LEU A 70 3.02 0.93 5.48
C LEU A 70 2.58 0.58 6.91
N ARG A 71 1.82 -0.51 7.06
CA ARG A 71 1.21 -0.93 8.33
C ARG A 71 2.16 -1.65 9.28
N ASP A 72 3.04 -2.52 8.77
CA ASP A 72 3.87 -3.41 9.59
C ASP A 72 5.38 -3.37 9.25
N GLY A 73 5.78 -2.65 8.21
CA GLY A 73 7.19 -2.55 7.79
C GLY A 73 7.75 -3.79 7.10
N THR A 74 6.98 -4.85 6.90
CA THR A 74 7.43 -6.12 6.31
C THR A 74 7.08 -6.24 4.83
N SER A 75 7.63 -7.23 4.12
CA SER A 75 7.28 -7.53 2.72
C SER A 75 6.51 -8.85 2.59
N ARG A 76 5.52 -8.87 1.68
CA ARG A 76 4.80 -10.09 1.27
C ARG A 76 5.48 -10.81 0.10
N PHE A 77 6.46 -10.18 -0.53
CA PHE A 77 7.20 -10.75 -1.64
C PHE A 77 8.57 -11.24 -1.16
N ILE A 78 9.05 -12.32 -1.79
CA ILE A 78 10.35 -12.93 -1.52
C ILE A 78 11.10 -13.02 -2.85
N ASP A 79 12.39 -12.67 -2.84
CA ASP A 79 13.23 -12.85 -4.02
C ASP A 79 13.59 -14.33 -4.25
N SER A 80 14.28 -14.60 -5.36
CA SER A 80 14.73 -15.96 -5.70
C SER A 80 15.71 -16.57 -4.69
N ASN A 81 16.31 -15.76 -3.81
CA ASN A 81 17.26 -16.18 -2.77
C ASN A 81 16.60 -16.32 -1.39
N GLY A 82 15.28 -16.13 -1.28
CA GLY A 82 14.56 -16.24 -0.01
C GLY A 82 14.52 -14.94 0.81
N LYS A 83 14.99 -13.81 0.28
CA LYS A 83 15.06 -12.53 0.99
C LYS A 83 13.75 -11.74 0.90
N ARG A 84 13.28 -11.20 2.03
CA ARG A 84 12.07 -10.34 2.15
C ARG A 84 12.40 -8.85 2.12
N GLU A 85 13.21 -8.42 1.17
CA GLU A 85 13.66 -7.02 1.06
C GLU A 85 13.05 -6.25 -0.11
N MET A 86 11.96 -6.76 -0.67
CA MET A 86 11.24 -6.01 -1.69
C MET A 86 10.43 -4.87 -1.07
N SER A 87 10.53 -3.68 -1.69
CA SER A 87 9.56 -2.64 -1.43
C SER A 87 8.15 -3.15 -1.78
N ARG A 88 7.13 -2.54 -1.14
CA ARG A 88 5.74 -2.68 -1.62
C ARG A 88 5.65 -2.37 -3.11
N ILE A 89 4.54 -2.76 -3.74
CA ILE A 89 4.28 -2.37 -5.11
C ILE A 89 4.43 -0.84 -5.20
N SER A 90 5.42 -0.39 -5.96
CA SER A 90 5.85 1.00 -5.99
C SER A 90 4.82 1.80 -6.75
N ASN A 91 4.19 2.66 -5.98
CA ASN A 91 3.62 3.91 -6.41
C ASN A 91 4.78 4.89 -6.23
N TYR A 92 5.25 5.49 -7.33
CA TYR A 92 6.34 6.47 -7.31
C TYR A 92 6.14 7.53 -6.22
#